data_AF-A0A662DGG0-F1
#
_entry.id   AF-A0A662DGG0-F1
#
_cell.length_a   1.000
_cell.length_b   1.000
_cell.length_c   1.000
_cell.angle_alpha   90.00
_cell.angle_beta   90.00
_cell.angle_gamma   90.00
#
_symmetry.space_group_name_H-M   'P 1'
#
loop_
_entity.id
_entity.type
_entity.pdbx_description
1 polymer ?
#
loop_
_entity_poly.entity_id
_entity_poly.type
_entity_poly.pdbx_seq_one_letter_code
_entity_poly.pdbx_strand_id
1 'polypeptide(L)'
;MEKWEEKLPPLARERLQQIKITPEDRERIKGMERLKSILTEFYQGKIDPEEIGEKLKNFRQEKDFFIKQAQLRLIDSLGLQISSPEFKKRGKAILILERLKPHGKHSLIKTEINLLGQLIKKCMEE
;
A
#
# COMPACT_ATOMS: atom_id res chain seq x y z
N MET A 1 13.70 23.64 20.89
CA MET A 1 13.90 22.23 20.49
C MET A 1 15.35 21.87 20.81
N GLU A 2 15.57 20.83 21.60
CA GLU A 2 16.90 20.39 22.00
C GLU A 2 17.70 19.97 20.75
N LYS A 3 18.92 20.50 20.58
CA LYS A 3 19.79 20.15 19.44
C LYS A 3 20.40 18.77 19.64
N TRP A 4 19.59 17.73 19.49
CA TRP A 4 20.01 16.32 19.57
C TRP A 4 21.12 15.98 18.56
N GLU A 5 21.20 16.73 17.46
CA GLU A 5 22.25 16.63 16.44
C GLU A 5 23.66 16.88 17.02
N GLU A 6 23.78 17.71 18.07
CA GLU A 6 25.04 17.99 18.76
C GLU A 6 25.46 16.87 19.73
N LYS A 7 24.63 15.84 19.93
CA LYS A 7 24.98 14.63 20.70
C LYS A 7 25.49 13.48 19.83
N LEU A 8 25.48 13.64 18.49
CA LEU A 8 25.89 12.58 17.56
C LEU A 8 27.42 12.50 17.43
N PRO A 9 28.00 11.29 17.22
CA PRO A 9 29.40 11.11 16.88
C PRO A 9 29.82 11.88 15.62
N PRO A 10 31.09 12.31 15.47
CA PRO A 10 31.56 13.12 14.33
C PRO A 10 31.25 12.50 12.97
N LEU A 11 31.51 11.20 12.81
CA LEU A 11 31.21 10.45 11.58
C LEU A 11 29.71 10.42 11.25
N ALA A 12 28.85 10.32 12.27
CA ALA A 12 27.41 10.31 12.08
C ALA A 12 26.89 11.69 11.61
N ARG A 13 27.47 12.79 12.11
CA ARG A 13 27.15 14.15 11.64
C ARG A 13 27.57 14.36 10.20
N GLU A 14 28.77 13.91 9.84
CA GLU A 14 29.28 13.99 8.47
C GLU A 14 28.37 13.22 7.51
N ARG A 15 27.92 12.02 7.89
CA ARG A 15 26.95 11.25 7.09
C ARG A 15 25.58 11.91 7.00
N LEU A 16 25.09 12.52 8.08
CA LEU A 16 23.83 13.27 8.06
C LEU A 16 23.88 14.49 7.14
N GLN A 17 25.01 15.20 7.09
CA GLN A 17 25.20 16.33 6.18
C GLN A 17 25.21 15.89 4.70
N GLN A 18 25.59 14.65 4.41
CA GLN A 18 25.54 14.08 3.07
C GLN A 18 24.13 13.63 2.65
N ILE A 19 23.24 13.34 3.60
CA ILE A 19 21.85 12.95 3.31
C ILE A 19 21.03 14.22 3.06
N LYS A 20 20.91 14.61 1.78
CA LYS A 20 19.96 15.66 1.36
C LYS A 20 18.59 15.05 1.11
N ILE A 21 17.67 15.24 2.05
CA ILE A 21 16.25 14.97 1.83
C ILE A 21 15.73 16.00 0.82
N THR A 22 15.41 15.54 -0.38
CA THR A 22 14.87 16.42 -1.42
C THR A 22 13.40 16.79 -1.13
N PRO A 23 12.86 17.85 -1.74
CA PRO A 23 11.43 18.14 -1.68
C PRO A 23 10.56 16.97 -2.14
N GLU A 24 11.01 16.23 -3.15
CA GLU A 24 10.35 15.01 -3.66
C GLU A 24 10.33 13.91 -2.59
N ASP A 25 11.44 13.70 -1.87
CA ASP A 25 11.48 12.72 -0.77
C ASP A 25 10.51 13.09 0.35
N ARG A 26 10.39 14.39 0.68
CA ARG A 26 9.40 14.84 1.67
C ARG A 26 7.97 14.61 1.20
N GLU A 27 7.68 14.88 -0.07
CA GLU A 27 6.37 14.62 -0.66
C GLU A 27 6.03 13.12 -0.60
N ARG A 28 7.01 12.26 -0.94
CA ARG A 28 6.87 10.81 -0.90
C ARG A 28 6.61 10.28 0.51
N ILE A 29 7.34 10.78 1.50
CA ILE A 29 7.13 10.42 2.93
C ILE A 29 5.70 10.79 3.35
N LYS A 30 5.25 12.02 3.10
CA LYS A 30 3.88 12.45 3.42
C LYS A 30 2.82 11.61 2.68
N GLY A 31 3.06 11.32 1.41
CA GLY A 31 2.19 10.45 0.62
C GLY A 31 2.09 9.04 1.19
N MET A 32 3.21 8.48 1.68
CA MET A 32 3.24 7.16 2.32
C MET A 32 2.49 7.14 3.67
N GLU A 33 2.58 8.20 4.46
CA GLU A 33 1.79 8.35 5.70
C GLU A 33 0.30 8.44 5.39
N ARG A 34 -0.08 9.25 4.40
CA ARG A 34 -1.47 9.35 3.94
C ARG A 34 -2.00 8.01 3.44
N LEU A 35 -1.21 7.29 2.64
CA LEU A 35 -1.56 5.95 2.18
C LEU A 35 -1.76 4.99 3.37
N LYS A 36 -0.89 5.04 4.38
CA LYS A 36 -1.05 4.23 5.59
C LYS A 36 -2.38 4.51 6.28
N SER A 37 -2.76 5.78 6.44
CA SER A 37 -4.06 6.17 7.03
C SER A 37 -5.25 5.60 6.26
N ILE A 38 -5.23 5.73 4.93
CA ILE A 38 -6.30 5.21 4.05
C ILE A 38 -6.45 3.69 4.23
N LEU A 39 -5.34 2.95 4.21
CA LEU A 39 -5.36 1.51 4.38
C LEU A 39 -5.84 1.11 5.79
N THR A 40 -5.43 1.84 6.82
CA THR A 40 -5.93 1.62 8.18
C THR A 40 -7.46 1.78 8.26
N GLU A 41 -8.02 2.85 7.70
CA GLU A 41 -9.47 3.04 7.63
C GLU A 41 -10.17 1.88 6.92
N PHE A 42 -9.59 1.39 5.83
CA PHE A 42 -10.15 0.27 5.08
C PHE A 42 -10.13 -1.05 5.85
N TYR A 43 -9.01 -1.39 6.48
CA TYR A 43 -8.90 -2.59 7.31
C TYR A 43 -9.82 -2.53 8.53
N GLN A 44 -10.09 -1.33 9.06
CA GLN A 44 -11.09 -1.11 10.12
C GLN A 44 -12.54 -1.17 9.61
N GLY A 45 -12.76 -1.33 8.30
CA GLY A 45 -14.10 -1.36 7.72
C GLY A 45 -14.79 0.00 7.61
N LYS A 46 -14.05 1.10 7.81
CA LYS A 46 -14.61 2.47 7.73
C LYS A 46 -14.80 2.94 6.30
N ILE A 47 -14.02 2.39 5.37
CA ILE A 47 -14.15 2.65 3.94
C ILE A 47 -14.19 1.35 3.16
N ASP A 48 -14.88 1.38 2.02
CA ASP A 48 -15.06 0.25 1.12
C ASP A 48 -13.99 0.23 -0.01
N PRO A 49 -13.96 -0.83 -0.85
CA PRO A 49 -13.01 -0.95 -1.96
C PRO A 49 -13.10 0.18 -3.00
N GLU A 50 -14.28 0.72 -3.25
CA GLU A 50 -14.52 1.83 -4.17
C GLU A 50 -13.97 3.14 -3.61
N GLU A 51 -14.22 3.41 -2.32
CA GLU A 51 -13.71 4.57 -1.60
C GLU A 51 -12.19 4.59 -1.52
N ILE A 52 -11.54 3.43 -1.37
CA ILE A 52 -10.07 3.32 -1.54
C ILE A 52 -9.65 3.87 -2.90
N GLY A 53 -10.33 3.43 -3.97
CA GLY A 53 -10.01 3.82 -5.34
C GLY A 53 -10.10 5.32 -5.54
N GLU A 54 -11.18 5.94 -5.06
CA GLU A 54 -11.37 7.39 -5.14
C GLU A 54 -10.33 8.16 -4.30
N LYS A 55 -10.02 7.70 -3.08
CA LYS A 55 -8.99 8.34 -2.24
C LYS A 55 -7.60 8.28 -2.89
N LEU A 56 -7.23 7.15 -3.50
CA LEU A 56 -5.94 6.99 -4.20
C LEU A 56 -5.88 7.69 -5.55
N LYS A 57 -7.01 7.83 -6.25
CA LYS A 57 -7.11 8.58 -7.51
C LYS A 57 -6.78 10.06 -7.34
N ASN A 58 -7.02 10.62 -6.14
CA ASN A 58 -6.75 12.01 -5.79
C ASN A 58 -5.26 12.33 -5.50
N PHE A 59 -4.36 11.35 -5.58
CA PHE A 59 -2.92 11.60 -5.50
C PHE A 59 -2.45 12.24 -6.80
N ARG A 60 -1.94 13.47 -6.72
CA ARG A 60 -1.54 14.29 -7.88
C ARG A 60 -0.15 13.94 -8.43
N GLN A 61 0.75 13.45 -7.57
CA GLN A 61 2.12 13.09 -7.92
C GLN A 61 2.38 11.63 -7.54
N GLU A 62 3.25 10.96 -8.31
CA GLU A 62 3.66 9.56 -8.07
C GLU A 62 2.47 8.59 -7.87
N LYS A 63 1.33 8.87 -8.51
CA LYS A 63 0.08 8.11 -8.32
C LYS A 63 0.28 6.62 -8.54
N ASP A 64 0.97 6.23 -9.61
CA ASP A 64 1.23 4.82 -9.92
C ASP A 64 2.10 4.14 -8.86
N PHE A 65 3.05 4.87 -8.26
CA PHE A 65 3.84 4.37 -7.14
C PHE A 65 2.95 4.10 -5.93
N PHE A 66 2.08 5.04 -5.53
CA PHE A 66 1.19 4.85 -4.39
C PHE A 66 0.14 3.75 -4.63
N ILE A 67 -0.40 3.65 -5.85
CA ILE A 67 -1.28 2.54 -6.23
C ILE A 67 -0.55 1.21 -6.09
N LYS A 68 0.68 1.10 -6.59
CA LYS A 68 1.50 -0.10 -6.44
C LYS A 68 1.75 -0.45 -4.98
N GLN A 69 2.12 0.54 -4.15
CA GLN A 69 2.33 0.33 -2.71
C GLN A 69 1.05 -0.12 -1.99
N ALA A 70 -0.11 0.44 -2.36
CA ALA A 70 -1.40 0.03 -1.84
C ALA A 70 -1.72 -1.43 -2.20
N GLN A 71 -1.53 -1.80 -3.47
CA GLN A 71 -1.75 -3.16 -3.95
C GLN A 71 -0.85 -4.17 -3.24
N LEU A 72 0.45 -3.87 -3.07
CA LEU A 72 1.38 -4.75 -2.35
C LEU A 72 0.93 -5.01 -0.92
N ARG A 73 0.57 -3.96 -0.17
CA ARG A 73 0.08 -4.12 1.21
C ARG A 73 -1.23 -4.91 1.29
N LEU A 74 -2.13 -4.73 0.32
CA LEU A 74 -3.36 -5.54 0.24
C LEU A 74 -3.03 -7.00 -0.04
N ILE A 75 -2.10 -7.29 -0.95
CA ILE A 75 -1.65 -8.64 -1.29
C ILE A 75 -0.98 -9.31 -0.08
N ASP A 76 -0.06 -8.61 0.60
CA ASP A 76 0.63 -9.12 1.79
C ASP A 76 -0.35 -9.47 2.92
N SER A 77 -1.53 -8.85 2.91
CA SER A 77 -2.58 -9.10 3.88
C SER A 77 -3.49 -10.29 3.52
N LEU A 78 -3.34 -10.90 2.33
CA LEU A 78 -4.07 -12.11 1.92
C LEU A 78 -3.39 -13.39 2.47
N GLY A 79 -3.38 -13.55 3.79
CA GLY A 79 -2.84 -14.74 4.45
C GLY A 79 -3.76 -15.98 4.35
N LEU A 80 -3.24 -17.16 4.69
CA LEU A 80 -4.01 -18.42 4.65
C LEU A 80 -5.27 -18.41 5.55
N GLN A 81 -5.18 -17.76 6.72
CA GLN A 81 -6.28 -17.68 7.68
C GLN A 81 -7.28 -16.56 7.39
N ILE A 82 -7.21 -15.92 6.22
CA ILE A 82 -8.13 -14.85 5.86
C ILE A 82 -9.56 -15.39 5.70
N SER A 83 -10.53 -14.66 6.25
CA SER A 83 -11.94 -15.02 6.07
C SER A 83 -12.40 -14.77 4.62
N SER A 84 -13.36 -15.56 4.13
CA SER A 84 -13.90 -15.40 2.77
C SER A 84 -14.43 -13.98 2.48
N PRO A 85 -15.17 -13.32 3.38
CA PRO A 85 -15.61 -11.94 3.16
C PRO A 85 -14.45 -10.96 3.02
N GLU A 86 -13.43 -11.09 3.87
CA GLU A 86 -12.28 -10.20 3.88
C GLU A 86 -11.38 -10.41 2.66
N PHE A 87 -11.22 -11.66 2.23
CA PHE A 87 -10.55 -12.00 0.97
C PHE A 87 -11.24 -11.34 -0.23
N LYS A 88 -12.57 -11.48 -0.33
CA LYS A 88 -13.35 -10.85 -1.40
C LYS A 88 -13.22 -9.32 -1.37
N LYS A 89 -13.32 -8.71 -0.18
CA LYS A 89 -13.19 -7.27 0.00
C LYS A 89 -11.82 -6.76 -0.46
N ARG A 90 -10.73 -7.40 -0.02
CA ARG A 90 -9.35 -7.02 -0.38
C ARG A 90 -9.05 -7.30 -1.85
N GLY A 91 -9.49 -8.44 -2.38
CA GLY A 91 -9.38 -8.78 -3.80
C GLY A 91 -10.07 -7.76 -4.69
N LYS A 92 -11.28 -7.33 -4.32
CA LYS A 92 -12.01 -6.26 -5.02
C LYS A 92 -11.24 -4.94 -5.02
N ALA A 93 -10.66 -4.55 -3.89
CA ALA A 93 -9.85 -3.33 -3.79
C ALA A 93 -8.61 -3.40 -4.70
N ILE A 94 -7.89 -4.53 -4.72
CA ILE A 94 -6.73 -4.73 -5.61
C ILE A 94 -7.14 -4.56 -7.08
N LEU A 95 -8.30 -5.09 -7.47
CA LEU A 95 -8.82 -5.01 -8.83
C LEU A 95 -9.24 -3.60 -9.25
N ILE A 96 -9.84 -2.83 -8.34
CA ILE A 96 -10.18 -1.42 -8.56
C ILE A 96 -8.89 -0.61 -8.76
N LEU A 97 -7.91 -0.81 -7.89
CA LEU A 97 -6.60 -0.17 -8.00
C LEU A 97 -5.86 -0.54 -9.30
N GLU A 98 -6.01 -1.79 -9.76
CA GLU A 98 -5.41 -2.22 -11.03
C GLU A 98 -5.96 -1.43 -12.22
N ARG A 99 -7.27 -1.13 -12.22
CA ARG A 99 -7.93 -0.36 -13.29
C ARG A 99 -7.51 1.10 -13.33
N LEU A 100 -7.00 1.65 -12.22
CA LEU A 100 -6.54 3.04 -12.16
C LEU A 100 -5.17 3.23 -12.83
N LYS A 101 -4.45 2.16 -13.13
CA LYS A 101 -3.15 2.20 -13.82
C LYS A 101 -3.35 2.27 -15.34
N PRO A 102 -2.56 3.10 -16.07
CA PRO A 102 -2.71 3.27 -17.51
C PRO A 102 -2.51 1.98 -18.33
N HIS A 103 -1.67 1.05 -17.86
CA HIS A 103 -1.43 -0.26 -18.47
C HIS A 103 -1.77 -1.42 -17.52
N GLY A 104 -2.85 -1.25 -16.74
CA GLY A 104 -3.28 -2.24 -15.75
C GLY A 104 -3.65 -3.59 -16.37
N LYS A 105 -3.15 -4.69 -15.80
CA LYS A 105 -3.41 -6.07 -16.25
C LYS A 105 -4.62 -6.65 -15.53
N HIS A 106 -5.75 -5.94 -15.57
CA HIS A 106 -6.94 -6.28 -14.78
C HIS A 106 -7.41 -7.73 -14.95
N SER A 107 -7.45 -8.23 -16.18
CA SER A 107 -7.87 -9.62 -16.47
C SER A 107 -6.93 -10.65 -15.83
N LEU A 108 -5.61 -10.44 -15.99
CA LEU A 108 -4.59 -11.32 -15.40
C LEU A 108 -4.68 -11.33 -13.87
N ILE A 109 -4.72 -10.15 -13.24
CA ILE A 109 -4.80 -10.03 -11.78
C ILE A 109 -6.08 -10.67 -11.23
N LYS A 110 -7.20 -10.56 -11.93
CA LYS A 110 -8.44 -11.23 -11.55
C LYS A 110 -8.28 -12.75 -11.55
N THR A 111 -7.64 -13.31 -12.57
CA THR A 111 -7.33 -14.74 -12.64
C THR A 111 -6.44 -15.18 -11.49
N GLU A 112 -5.35 -14.46 -11.23
CA GLU A 112 -4.42 -14.77 -10.14
C GLU A 112 -5.10 -14.74 -8.76
N ILE A 113 -5.93 -13.72 -8.48
CA ILE A 113 -6.70 -13.64 -7.23
C ILE A 113 -7.65 -14.83 -7.09
N ASN A 114 -8.32 -15.23 -8.17
CA ASN A 114 -9.22 -16.39 -8.12
C ASN A 114 -8.46 -17.69 -7.84
N LEU A 115 -7.29 -17.89 -8.46
CA LEU A 115 -6.43 -19.05 -8.21
C LEU A 115 -5.95 -19.06 -6.75
N LEU A 116 -5.50 -17.92 -6.24
CA LEU A 116 -5.10 -17.78 -4.83
C LEU A 116 -6.24 -18.15 -3.88
N GLY A 117 -7.46 -17.69 -4.16
CA GLY A 117 -8.65 -18.04 -3.37
C GLY A 117 -8.94 -19.56 -3.36
N GLN A 118 -8.72 -20.24 -4.49
CA GLN A 118 -8.85 -21.69 -4.57
C GLN A 118 -7.74 -22.41 -3.77
N LEU A 119 -6.51 -21.91 -3.83
CA LEU A 119 -5.38 -22.47 -3.07
C LEU A 119 -5.61 -22.34 -1.56
N ILE A 120 -6.01 -21.16 -1.08
CA ILE A 120 -6.32 -20.92 0.33
C ILE A 120 -7.41 -21.88 0.80
N LYS A 121 -8.47 -22.07 0.00
CA LYS A 121 -9.55 -23.00 0.33
C LYS A 121 -9.03 -24.44 0.50
N LYS A 122 -8.21 -24.92 -0.44
CA LYS A 122 -7.62 -26.27 -0.36
C LYS A 122 -6.75 -26.45 0.88
N CYS A 123 -5.89 -25.47 1.20
CA CYS A 123 -5.03 -25.53 2.39
C CYS A 123 -5.79 -25.53 3.72
N MET A 124 -7.05 -25.09 3.74
CA MET A 124 -7.90 -25.08 4.94
C MET A 124 -8.79 -26.32 5.05
N GLU A 125 -8.88 -27.13 3.98
CA GLU A 125 -9.66 -28.38 3.93
C GLU A 125 -8.79 -29.61 4.26
N GLU A 126 -7.46 -29.47 4.27
CA GLU A 126 -6.46 -30.45 4.75
C GLU A 126 -6.18 -30.29 6.26
#